data_AF-A0A522V9Z8-F1
#
_entry.id   AF-A0A522V9Z8-F1
#
_cell.length_a   1.000
_cell.length_b   1.000
_cell.length_c   1.000
_cell.angle_alpha   90.00
_cell.angle_beta   90.00
_cell.angle_gamma   90.00
#
_symmetry.space_group_name_H-M   'P 1'
#
loop_
_entity.id
_entity.type
_entity.pdbx_description
1 polymer ?
#
loop_
_entity_poly.entity_id
_entity_poly.type
_entity_poly.pdbx_seq_one_letter_code
_entity_poly.pdbx_strand_id
1 'polypeptide(L)'
;MEPADNQDSHTWVRAYFKRMLLEPERASQVLISIDDLSQARQDLHQCRDTAGIDAWMARYAHREAQLRCRNAMYQRKCSQGLQRLSLKKSLYQDLAALAAEQGYTINQAVAYLLSLHGNQRAAVLQPEPPPARPVVVAPAPATDAADAADDEAYRDQMILWALCRSTGRKDEE
;
A
#
# COMPACT_ATOMS: atom_id res chain seq x y z
N MET A 1 0.37 -28.35 1.07
CA MET A 1 -0.77 -27.58 1.62
C MET A 1 -0.34 -26.12 1.56
N GLU A 2 -0.73 -25.39 0.51
CA GLU A 2 -0.35 -23.97 0.41
C GLU A 2 -1.07 -23.15 1.50
N PRO A 3 -0.46 -22.07 2.02
CA PRO A 3 -1.15 -21.16 2.92
C PRO A 3 -2.30 -20.48 2.16
N ALA A 4 -3.48 -20.38 2.79
CA ALA A 4 -4.68 -19.81 2.17
C ALA A 4 -4.47 -18.37 1.63
N ASP A 5 -3.56 -17.61 2.25
CA ASP A 5 -3.17 -16.25 1.84
C ASP A 5 -2.56 -16.21 0.41
N ASN A 6 -1.87 -17.28 -0.04
CA ASN A 6 -1.39 -17.40 -1.43
C ASN A 6 -2.53 -17.67 -2.42
N GLN A 7 -3.60 -18.34 -1.98
CA GLN A 7 -4.71 -18.73 -2.84
C GLN A 7 -5.63 -17.54 -3.18
N ASP A 8 -5.87 -16.66 -2.20
CA ASP A 8 -6.57 -15.40 -2.40
C ASP A 8 -5.74 -14.39 -3.21
N SER A 9 -4.41 -14.36 -2.97
CA SER A 9 -3.46 -13.48 -3.68
C SER A 9 -3.51 -13.68 -5.19
N HIS A 10 -3.28 -14.91 -5.68
CA HIS A 10 -3.23 -15.16 -7.12
C HIS A 10 -4.62 -14.99 -7.79
N THR A 11 -5.70 -15.34 -7.07
CA THR A 11 -7.08 -15.12 -7.56
C THR A 11 -7.32 -13.63 -7.81
N TRP A 12 -6.81 -12.76 -6.93
CA TRP A 12 -6.88 -11.32 -7.12
C TRP A 12 -6.01 -10.82 -8.28
N VAL A 13 -4.75 -11.28 -8.40
CA VAL A 13 -3.85 -10.91 -9.51
C VAL A 13 -4.48 -11.24 -10.87
N ARG A 14 -5.05 -12.44 -11.00
CA ARG A 14 -5.78 -12.86 -12.21
C ARG A 14 -6.98 -11.97 -12.51
N ALA A 15 -7.73 -11.55 -11.49
CA ALA A 15 -8.86 -10.63 -11.65
C ALA A 15 -8.42 -9.20 -12.03
N TYR A 16 -7.32 -8.71 -11.46
CA TYR A 16 -6.71 -7.42 -11.78
C TYR A 16 -6.31 -7.36 -13.26
N PHE A 17 -5.51 -8.33 -13.74
CA PHE A 17 -5.09 -8.36 -15.13
C PHE A 17 -6.25 -8.61 -16.10
N LYS A 18 -7.21 -9.50 -15.76
CA LYS A 18 -8.43 -9.68 -16.58
C LYS A 18 -9.17 -8.35 -16.78
N ARG A 19 -9.33 -7.54 -15.73
CA ARG A 19 -9.96 -6.22 -15.83
C ARG A 19 -9.16 -5.26 -16.70
N MET A 20 -7.83 -5.18 -16.49
CA MET A 20 -6.98 -4.30 -17.29
C MET A 20 -6.99 -4.67 -18.78
N LEU A 21 -7.03 -5.97 -19.10
CA LEU A 21 -7.06 -6.45 -20.49
C LEU A 21 -8.41 -6.25 -21.19
N LEU A 22 -9.50 -5.90 -20.49
CA LEU A 22 -10.80 -5.59 -21.13
C LEU A 22 -10.77 -4.25 -21.88
N GLU A 23 -10.07 -3.25 -21.33
CA GLU A 23 -9.97 -1.90 -21.90
C GLU A 23 -8.73 -1.81 -22.80
N PRO A 24 -8.84 -1.55 -24.12
CA PRO A 24 -7.70 -1.64 -25.05
C PRO A 24 -6.58 -0.61 -24.73
N GLU A 25 -6.95 0.58 -24.28
CA GLU A 25 -5.99 1.62 -23.82
C GLU A 25 -5.20 1.20 -22.59
N ARG A 26 -5.75 0.29 -21.76
CA ARG A 26 -5.06 -0.28 -20.60
C ARG A 26 -4.30 -1.55 -20.94
N ALA A 27 -4.76 -2.31 -21.92
CA ALA A 27 -4.05 -3.48 -22.43
C ALA A 27 -2.67 -3.11 -22.97
N SER A 28 -2.54 -2.01 -23.71
CA SER A 28 -1.23 -1.48 -24.15
C SER A 28 -0.35 -1.00 -22.98
N GLN A 29 -0.96 -0.58 -21.86
CA GLN A 29 -0.27 -0.26 -20.60
C GLN A 29 -0.02 -1.48 -19.68
N VAL A 30 -0.29 -2.70 -20.17
CA VAL A 30 -0.07 -3.95 -19.43
C VAL A 30 0.80 -4.94 -20.19
N LEU A 31 0.60 -5.07 -21.50
CA LEU A 31 1.26 -6.08 -22.32
C LEU A 31 2.62 -5.60 -22.85
N ILE A 32 3.55 -6.54 -23.05
CA ILE A 32 4.82 -6.31 -23.75
C ILE A 32 4.57 -6.05 -25.25
N SER A 33 3.63 -6.79 -25.84
CA SER A 33 3.11 -6.57 -27.20
C SER A 33 1.58 -6.52 -27.17
N ILE A 34 0.99 -5.54 -27.84
CA ILE A 34 -0.48 -5.44 -27.96
C ILE A 34 -1.05 -6.48 -28.92
N ASP A 35 -0.25 -6.98 -29.87
CA ASP A 35 -0.66 -7.98 -30.85
C ASP A 35 -0.99 -9.33 -30.18
N ASP A 36 -0.32 -9.63 -29.06
CA ASP A 36 -0.55 -10.82 -28.24
C ASP A 36 -1.83 -10.74 -27.38
N LEU A 37 -2.61 -9.65 -27.42
CA LEU A 37 -3.77 -9.43 -26.53
C LEU A 37 -4.78 -10.58 -26.54
N SER A 38 -5.04 -11.18 -27.70
CA SER A 38 -5.97 -12.32 -27.81
C SER A 38 -5.44 -13.55 -27.08
N GLN A 39 -4.17 -13.90 -27.29
CA GLN A 39 -3.50 -15.02 -26.65
C GLN A 39 -3.29 -14.77 -25.16
N ALA A 40 -2.81 -13.59 -24.77
CA ALA A 40 -2.60 -13.21 -23.38
C ALA A 40 -3.90 -13.28 -22.57
N ARG A 41 -5.05 -12.88 -23.15
CA ARG A 41 -6.36 -13.09 -22.53
C ARG A 41 -6.67 -14.58 -22.37
N GLN A 42 -6.51 -15.40 -23.42
CA GLN A 42 -6.81 -16.83 -23.36
C GLN A 42 -5.95 -17.57 -22.34
N ASP A 43 -4.64 -17.33 -22.32
CA ASP A 43 -3.70 -17.95 -21.37
C ASP A 43 -4.08 -17.56 -19.92
N LEU A 44 -4.37 -16.28 -19.65
CA LEU A 44 -4.82 -15.80 -18.33
C LEU A 44 -6.16 -16.41 -17.88
N HIS A 45 -7.00 -16.85 -18.82
CA HIS A 45 -8.20 -17.62 -18.52
C HIS A 45 -7.89 -19.08 -18.15
N GLN A 46 -6.79 -19.64 -18.66
CA GLN A 46 -6.36 -21.01 -18.39
C GLN A 46 -5.51 -21.15 -17.11
N CYS A 47 -4.84 -20.09 -16.64
CA CYS A 47 -4.10 -20.11 -15.37
C CYS A 47 -4.99 -20.49 -14.17
N ARG A 48 -4.64 -21.57 -13.47
CA ARG A 48 -5.38 -22.13 -12.32
C ARG A 48 -4.69 -21.96 -10.98
N ASP A 49 -3.39 -21.69 -10.99
CA ASP A 49 -2.49 -21.65 -9.84
C ASP A 49 -1.54 -20.45 -9.91
N THR A 50 -0.79 -20.23 -8.84
CA THR A 50 0.19 -19.13 -8.72
C THR A 50 1.27 -19.24 -9.80
N ALA A 51 1.87 -20.43 -9.98
CA ALA A 51 2.92 -20.66 -10.97
C ALA A 51 2.47 -20.35 -12.41
N GLY A 52 1.25 -20.72 -12.79
CA GLY A 52 0.69 -20.38 -14.10
C GLY A 52 0.46 -18.87 -14.27
N ILE A 53 0.16 -18.13 -13.21
CA ILE A 53 0.01 -16.67 -13.24
C ILE A 53 1.38 -15.98 -13.32
N ASP A 54 2.39 -16.47 -12.60
CA ASP A 54 3.76 -15.94 -12.66
C ASP A 54 4.38 -16.16 -14.04
N ALA A 55 4.21 -17.36 -14.61
CA ALA A 55 4.62 -17.64 -15.99
C ALA A 55 3.89 -16.76 -17.02
N TRP A 56 2.60 -16.49 -16.80
CA TRP A 56 1.84 -15.56 -17.63
C TRP A 56 2.37 -14.11 -17.52
N MET A 57 2.64 -13.63 -16.30
CA MET A 57 3.20 -12.29 -16.08
C MET A 57 4.58 -12.13 -16.71
N ALA A 58 5.46 -13.12 -16.54
CA ALA A 58 6.80 -13.11 -17.13
C ALA A 58 6.77 -13.12 -18.67
N ARG A 59 5.80 -13.79 -19.28
CA ARG A 59 5.65 -13.88 -20.74
C ARG A 59 4.99 -12.66 -21.38
N TYR A 60 3.95 -12.11 -20.75
CA TYR A 60 3.08 -11.13 -21.39
C TYR A 60 3.10 -9.75 -20.74
N ALA A 61 3.36 -9.61 -19.44
CA ALA A 61 3.24 -8.34 -18.74
C ALA A 61 4.60 -7.64 -18.57
N HIS A 62 4.69 -6.38 -18.98
CA HIS A 62 5.94 -5.62 -18.79
C HIS A 62 6.18 -5.28 -17.31
N ARG A 63 7.45 -5.07 -16.93
CA ARG A 63 7.90 -4.89 -15.54
C ARG A 63 7.09 -3.84 -14.76
N GLU A 64 6.74 -2.71 -15.38
CA GLU A 64 5.91 -1.70 -14.72
C GLU A 64 4.50 -2.20 -14.38
N ALA A 65 3.87 -2.99 -15.27
CA ALA A 65 2.53 -3.53 -15.05
C ALA A 65 2.52 -4.54 -13.90
N GLN A 66 3.58 -5.36 -13.80
CA GLN A 66 3.83 -6.24 -12.66
C GLN A 66 4.00 -5.43 -11.36
N LEU A 67 4.82 -4.37 -11.36
CA LEU A 67 4.99 -3.47 -10.20
C LEU A 67 3.69 -2.74 -9.81
N ARG A 68 2.90 -2.27 -10.78
CA ARG A 68 1.57 -1.67 -10.55
C ARG A 68 0.61 -2.67 -9.91
N CYS A 69 0.60 -3.92 -10.37
CA CYS A 69 -0.19 -5.00 -9.77
C CYS A 69 0.24 -5.28 -8.32
N ARG A 70 1.56 -5.39 -8.07
CA ARG A 70 2.13 -5.61 -6.74
C ARG A 70 1.77 -4.47 -5.77
N ASN A 71 1.93 -3.22 -6.19
CA ASN A 71 1.56 -2.05 -5.40
C ASN A 71 0.05 -2.00 -5.10
N ALA A 72 -0.80 -2.38 -6.05
CA ALA A 72 -2.24 -2.46 -5.83
C ALA A 72 -2.64 -3.59 -4.85
N MET A 73 -1.91 -4.73 -4.84
CA MET A 73 -2.05 -5.76 -3.80
C MET A 73 -1.63 -5.27 -2.42
N TYR A 74 -0.47 -4.63 -2.28
CA TYR A 74 -0.04 -4.07 -0.99
C TYR A 74 -1.04 -3.02 -0.49
N GLN A 75 -1.53 -2.12 -1.36
CA GLN A 75 -2.57 -1.17 -1.00
C GLN A 75 -3.86 -1.86 -0.54
N ARG A 76 -4.27 -2.98 -1.15
CA ARG A 76 -5.41 -3.78 -0.69
C ARG A 76 -5.17 -4.38 0.70
N LYS A 77 -4.00 -4.99 0.95
CA LYS A 77 -3.63 -5.54 2.27
C LYS A 77 -3.59 -4.43 3.34
N CYS A 78 -2.92 -3.30 3.07
CA CYS A 78 -2.80 -2.17 4.00
C CYS A 78 -4.10 -1.37 4.24
N SER A 79 -5.09 -1.46 3.33
CA SER A 79 -6.40 -0.80 3.50
C SER A 79 -7.52 -1.72 3.97
N GLN A 80 -7.24 -3.02 4.18
CA GLN A 80 -8.19 -3.97 4.72
C GLN A 80 -8.58 -3.56 6.15
N GLY A 81 -9.87 -3.30 6.36
CA GLY A 81 -10.40 -2.82 7.65
C GLY A 81 -10.32 -1.30 7.87
N LEU A 82 -9.68 -0.53 6.97
CA LEU A 82 -9.69 0.94 7.08
C LEU A 82 -11.03 1.52 6.58
N GLN A 83 -11.66 2.35 7.43
CA GLN A 83 -12.83 3.14 7.02
C GLN A 83 -12.39 4.36 6.20
N ARG A 84 -13.02 4.58 5.05
CA ARG A 84 -12.85 5.80 4.26
C ARG A 84 -13.86 6.86 4.70
N LEU A 85 -13.38 7.96 5.26
CA LEU A 85 -14.18 9.12 5.61
C LEU A 85 -14.03 10.22 4.56
N SER A 86 -15.16 10.75 4.08
CA SER A 86 -15.19 11.91 3.19
C SER A 86 -15.25 13.18 4.03
N LEU A 87 -14.17 13.95 4.03
CA LEU A 87 -14.09 15.24 4.74
C LEU A 87 -14.35 16.41 3.79
N LYS A 88 -14.84 17.54 4.32
CA LYS A 88 -14.83 18.81 3.57
C LYS A 88 -13.38 19.20 3.26
N LYS A 89 -13.14 19.78 2.08
CA LYS A 89 -11.79 20.14 1.60
C LYS A 89 -11.01 20.99 2.62
N SER A 90 -11.64 22.02 3.19
CA SER A 90 -11.02 22.85 4.23
C SER A 90 -10.60 22.04 5.46
N LEU A 91 -11.53 21.28 6.05
CA LEU A 91 -11.25 20.44 7.22
C LEU A 91 -10.13 19.42 6.96
N TYR A 92 -10.03 18.87 5.75
CA TYR A 92 -8.90 18.02 5.36
C TYR A 92 -7.58 18.80 5.30
N GLN A 93 -7.59 20.02 4.77
CA GLN A 93 -6.41 20.91 4.72
C GLN A 93 -5.96 21.30 6.13
N ASP A 94 -6.89 21.66 7.02
CA ASP A 94 -6.59 22.02 8.41
C ASP A 94 -5.98 20.83 9.19
N LEU A 95 -6.54 19.63 9.01
CA LEU A 95 -6.00 18.39 9.59
C LEU A 95 -4.64 18.01 8.99
N ALA A 96 -4.42 18.24 7.69
CA ALA A 96 -3.14 17.99 7.04
C ALA A 96 -2.05 18.97 7.49
N ALA A 97 -2.40 20.24 7.71
CA ALA A 97 -1.50 21.24 8.29
C ALA A 97 -1.08 20.86 9.71
N LEU A 98 -2.04 20.56 10.59
CA LEU A 98 -1.76 20.08 11.95
C LEU A 98 -0.91 18.80 11.95
N ALA A 99 -1.19 17.86 11.04
CA ALA A 99 -0.42 16.64 10.90
C ALA A 99 1.04 16.94 10.49
N ALA A 100 1.26 17.84 9.52
CA ALA A 100 2.60 18.25 9.09
C ALA A 100 3.38 18.99 10.18
N GLU A 101 2.74 19.93 10.90
CA GLU A 101 3.35 20.69 12.00
C GLU A 101 3.82 19.79 13.16
N GLN A 102 3.09 18.71 13.44
CA GLN A 102 3.41 17.78 14.54
C GLN A 102 4.22 16.55 14.11
N GLY A 103 4.55 16.42 12.81
CA GLY A 103 5.19 15.21 12.27
C GLY A 103 4.31 13.95 12.35
N TYR A 104 2.99 14.13 12.34
CA TYR A 104 1.99 13.07 12.50
C TYR A 104 1.40 12.62 11.16
N THR A 105 0.87 11.40 11.12
CA THR A 105 -0.14 11.02 10.12
C THR A 105 -1.48 11.67 10.43
N ILE A 106 -2.37 11.79 9.43
CA ILE A 106 -3.73 12.35 9.63
C ILE A 106 -4.50 11.58 10.72
N ASN A 107 -4.35 10.25 10.80
CA ASN A 107 -4.97 9.44 11.85
C ASN A 107 -4.43 9.77 13.26
N GLN A 108 -3.12 10.02 13.38
CA GLN A 108 -2.51 10.47 14.64
C GLN A 108 -2.95 11.89 15.02
N ALA A 109 -3.06 12.81 14.05
CA ALA A 109 -3.59 14.16 14.28
C ALA A 109 -5.06 14.13 14.77
N VAL A 110 -5.90 13.27 14.18
CA VAL A 110 -7.27 13.03 14.67
C VAL A 110 -7.27 12.43 16.08
N ALA A 111 -6.43 11.43 16.36
CA ALA A 111 -6.31 10.84 17.70
C ALA A 111 -5.82 11.85 18.76
N TYR A 112 -4.92 12.76 18.38
CA TYR A 112 -4.44 13.86 19.21
C TYR A 112 -5.55 14.88 19.51
N LEU A 113 -6.34 15.29 18.50
CA LEU A 113 -7.49 16.17 18.73
C LEU A 113 -8.56 15.51 19.61
N LEU A 114 -8.79 14.21 19.45
CA LEU A 114 -9.71 13.44 20.30
C LEU A 114 -9.19 13.33 21.74
N SER A 115 -7.87 13.15 21.95
CA SER A 115 -7.31 13.12 23.31
C SER A 115 -7.32 14.51 23.96
N LEU A 116 -7.06 15.59 23.22
CA LEU A 116 -7.27 16.96 23.71
C LEU A 116 -8.72 17.22 24.12
N HIS A 117 -9.71 16.83 23.31
CA HIS A 117 -11.12 17.03 23.63
C HIS A 117 -11.61 16.10 24.77
N GLY A 118 -11.08 14.88 24.85
CA GLY A 118 -11.28 13.98 25.99
C GLY A 118 -10.69 14.57 27.28
N ASN A 119 -9.49 15.12 27.20
CA ASN A 119 -8.82 15.79 28.30
C ASN A 119 -9.51 17.10 28.69
N GLN A 120 -10.12 17.84 27.76
CA GLN A 120 -10.96 19.01 28.09
C GLN A 120 -12.23 18.61 28.87
N ARG A 121 -12.80 17.42 28.62
CA ARG A 121 -13.86 16.85 29.47
C ARG A 121 -13.35 16.33 30.82
N ALA A 122 -12.10 15.86 30.88
CA ALA A 122 -11.47 15.40 32.11
C ALA A 122 -10.82 16.53 32.95
N ALA A 123 -10.57 17.71 32.38
CA ALA A 123 -9.83 18.83 32.99
C ALA A 123 -10.55 19.53 34.16
N VAL A 124 -11.67 18.99 34.63
CA VAL A 124 -12.21 19.27 35.98
C VAL A 124 -11.37 18.56 37.06
N LEU A 125 -10.54 17.57 36.69
CA LEU A 125 -9.64 16.81 37.57
C LEU A 125 -8.27 16.55 36.89
N GLN A 126 -7.30 17.44 37.15
CA GLN A 126 -5.86 17.23 36.86
C GLN A 126 -5.14 16.56 38.05
N PRO A 127 -3.85 16.14 37.96
CA PRO A 127 -2.90 16.15 36.83
C PRO A 127 -2.45 14.70 36.45
N GLU A 128 -1.36 14.35 35.74
CA GLU A 128 -0.18 15.00 35.09
C GLU A 128 0.27 14.08 33.91
N PRO A 129 1.10 14.51 32.92
CA PRO A 129 1.53 13.63 31.83
C PRO A 129 2.76 12.77 32.21
N PRO A 130 2.77 11.45 31.96
CA PRO A 130 3.93 10.60 32.23
C PRO A 130 5.09 10.90 31.25
N PRO A 131 6.36 10.82 31.70
CA PRO A 131 7.52 11.13 30.86
C PRO A 131 7.71 10.11 29.73
N ALA A 132 8.20 10.60 28.60
CA ALA A 132 8.50 9.79 27.42
C ALA A 132 9.50 8.67 27.76
N ARG A 133 9.08 7.42 27.60
CA ARG A 133 9.98 6.26 27.71
C ARG A 133 10.75 6.09 26.38
N PRO A 134 12.08 5.86 26.42
CA PRO A 134 12.80 5.48 25.22
C PRO A 134 12.27 4.14 24.71
N VAL A 135 12.04 4.05 23.39
CA VAL A 135 11.61 2.81 22.73
C VAL A 135 12.77 1.83 22.74
N VAL A 136 12.68 0.79 23.58
CA VAL A 136 13.61 -0.34 23.53
C VAL A 136 13.23 -1.17 22.31
N VAL A 137 14.07 -1.10 21.27
CA VAL A 137 13.95 -1.97 20.08
C VAL A 137 14.30 -3.39 20.51
N ALA A 138 13.31 -4.27 20.55
CA ALA A 138 13.55 -5.71 20.66
C ALA A 138 14.10 -6.22 19.31
N PRO A 139 15.15 -7.06 19.30
CA PRO A 139 15.66 -7.64 18.06
C PRO A 139 14.61 -8.58 17.44
N ALA A 140 14.42 -8.47 16.13
CA ALA A 140 13.58 -9.40 15.37
C ALA A 140 14.24 -10.80 15.31
N PRO A 141 13.45 -11.89 15.20
CA PRO A 141 14.01 -13.21 14.94
C PRO A 141 14.74 -13.24 13.60
N ALA A 142 15.86 -13.94 13.54
CA ALA A 142 16.68 -14.03 12.33
C ALA A 142 15.98 -14.85 11.23
N THR A 143 15.87 -14.27 10.03
CA THR A 143 15.54 -14.95 8.77
C THR A 143 16.73 -14.85 7.82
N ASP A 144 16.91 -15.85 6.96
CA ASP A 144 18.14 -16.04 6.17
C ASP A 144 18.50 -14.84 5.28
N ALA A 145 19.78 -14.48 5.31
CA ALA A 145 20.29 -13.17 4.91
C ALA A 145 20.43 -12.94 3.38
N ALA A 146 19.75 -13.73 2.54
CA ALA A 146 19.79 -13.61 1.09
C ALA A 146 18.61 -12.80 0.53
N ASP A 147 17.38 -13.08 0.99
CA ASP A 147 16.17 -12.41 0.50
C ASP A 147 15.90 -11.06 1.21
N ALA A 148 16.48 -10.85 2.41
CA ALA A 148 16.19 -9.69 3.25
C ALA A 148 16.67 -8.35 2.65
N ALA A 149 17.76 -8.35 1.87
CA ALA A 149 18.38 -7.13 1.36
C ALA A 149 17.53 -6.43 0.27
N ASP A 150 16.92 -7.21 -0.63
CA ASP A 150 16.02 -6.69 -1.66
C ASP A 150 14.68 -6.20 -1.06
N ASP A 151 14.18 -6.90 -0.02
CA ASP A 151 12.94 -6.52 0.67
C ASP A 151 13.12 -5.25 1.53
N GLU A 152 14.28 -5.06 2.17
CA GLU A 152 14.59 -3.85 2.96
C GLU A 152 14.75 -2.62 2.06
N ALA A 153 15.54 -2.74 0.97
CA ALA A 153 15.68 -1.65 -0.01
C ALA A 153 14.35 -1.28 -0.68
N TYR A 154 13.50 -2.26 -1.00
CA TYR A 154 12.16 -2.00 -1.54
C TYR A 154 11.22 -1.37 -0.49
N ARG A 155 11.30 -1.79 0.77
CA ARG A 155 10.51 -1.23 1.87
C ARG A 155 10.84 0.24 2.09
N ASP A 156 12.11 0.61 2.10
CA ASP A 156 12.55 1.99 2.21
C ASP A 156 12.12 2.83 1.02
N GLN A 157 12.22 2.30 -0.20
CA GLN A 157 11.73 2.98 -1.42
C GLN A 157 10.20 3.17 -1.39
N MET A 158 9.43 2.23 -0.82
CA MET A 158 7.99 2.36 -0.62
C MET A 158 7.62 3.37 0.48
N ILE A 159 8.42 3.48 1.55
CA ILE A 159 8.27 4.49 2.60
C ILE A 159 8.52 5.89 2.01
N LEU A 160 9.62 6.07 1.26
CA LEU A 160 9.93 7.30 0.52
C LEU A 160 8.79 7.69 -0.43
N TRP A 161 8.31 6.76 -1.26
CA TRP A 161 7.20 7.00 -2.18
C TRP A 161 5.90 7.44 -1.46
N ALA A 162 5.60 6.82 -0.30
CA ALA A 162 4.44 7.19 0.51
C ALA A 162 4.59 8.59 1.14
N LEU A 163 5.80 8.96 1.56
CA LEU A 163 6.12 10.28 2.14
C LEU A 163 6.07 11.42 1.11
N CYS A 164 6.62 11.23 -0.10
CA CYS A 164 6.49 12.24 -1.16
C CYS A 164 5.01 12.50 -1.49
N ARG A 165 4.18 11.45 -1.48
CA ARG A 165 2.76 11.56 -1.82
C ARG A 165 1.88 12.15 -0.72
N SER A 166 2.27 12.05 0.56
CA SER A 166 1.54 12.66 1.69
C SER A 166 1.93 14.11 1.95
N THR A 167 3.18 14.48 1.64
CA THR A 167 3.71 15.84 1.86
C THR A 167 3.44 16.81 0.71
N GLY A 168 3.02 16.31 -0.46
CA GLY A 168 2.71 17.14 -1.63
C GLY A 168 3.95 17.73 -2.32
N ARG A 169 5.16 17.35 -1.89
CA ARG A 169 6.38 17.60 -2.66
C ARG A 169 6.30 16.83 -3.96
N LYS A 170 6.18 17.57 -5.07
CA LYS A 170 6.70 17.08 -6.34
C LYS A 170 8.22 17.07 -6.23
N ASP A 171 8.85 16.09 -6.84
CA ASP A 171 10.27 16.15 -7.13
C ASP A 171 10.48 17.34 -8.09
N GLU A 172 11.20 18.36 -7.64
CA GLU A 172 11.68 19.45 -8.48
C GLU A 172 13.04 19.03 -9.04
N GLU A 173 13.11 18.90 -10.37
CA GLU A 173 14.36 18.85 -11.15
C GLU A 173 15.04 20.23 -11.17
#